data_AF-E3I558-F1
#
_entry.id   AF-E3I558-F1
#
_cell.length_a   1.000
_cell.length_b   1.000
_cell.length_c   1.000
_cell.angle_alpha   90.00
_cell.angle_beta   90.00
_cell.angle_gamma   90.00
#
_symmetry.space_group_name_H-M   'P 1'
#
loop_
_entity.id
_entity.type
_entity.pdbx_description
1 polymer ?
#
loop_
_entity_poly.entity_id
_entity_poly.type
_entity_poly.pdbx_seq_one_letter_code
_entity_poly.pdbx_strand_id
1 'polypeptide(L)'
;MSDHKGAALVLDALPDAHALIADKGYDSAWFRQALEDKGISPCIPSSRSRKRPYPYDRALYRERHRIENLFAKLKDWRRVATRYDRCAHTFFSAILIAATVIFWLPK
;
A
#
# COMPACT_ATOMS: atom_id res chain seq x y z
N MET A 1 -3.59 -4.13 14.75
CA MET A 1 -4.41 -4.92 13.81
C MET A 1 -3.43 -5.68 12.92
N SER A 2 -3.60 -6.99 12.71
CA SER A 2 -2.73 -7.74 11.79
C SER A 2 -3.01 -7.28 10.35
N ASP A 3 -1.96 -7.17 9.53
CA ASP A 3 -2.04 -6.79 8.11
C ASP A 3 -3.09 -7.63 7.35
N HIS A 4 -3.25 -8.91 7.72
CA HIS A 4 -4.29 -9.80 7.18
C HIS A 4 -5.71 -9.32 7.46
N LYS A 5 -5.99 -8.81 8.67
CA LYS A 5 -7.30 -8.24 9.01
C LYS A 5 -7.54 -6.93 8.28
N GLY A 6 -6.49 -6.11 8.10
CA GLY A 6 -6.58 -4.88 7.33
C GLY A 6 -6.90 -5.15 5.85
N ALA A 7 -6.22 -6.11 5.23
CA ALA A 7 -6.46 -6.51 3.85
C ALA A 7 -7.89 -7.01 3.62
N ALA A 8 -8.46 -7.76 4.57
CA ALA A 8 -9.84 -8.23 4.48
C ALA A 8 -10.86 -7.08 4.46
N LEU A 9 -10.61 -5.98 5.19
CA LEU A 9 -11.51 -4.84 5.24
C LEU A 9 -11.57 -4.04 3.93
N VAL A 10 -10.50 -4.08 3.14
CA VAL A 10 -10.40 -3.31 1.89
C VAL A 10 -10.63 -4.15 0.64
N LEU A 11 -10.67 -5.48 0.76
CA LEU A 11 -10.80 -6.42 -0.35
C LEU A 11 -12.03 -6.11 -1.23
N ASP A 12 -13.17 -5.79 -0.62
CA ASP A 12 -14.40 -5.46 -1.34
C ASP A 12 -14.39 -4.06 -1.95
N ALA A 13 -13.55 -3.17 -1.42
CA ALA A 13 -13.35 -1.82 -1.93
C ALA A 13 -12.23 -1.71 -2.97
N LEU A 14 -11.55 -2.82 -3.30
CA LEU A 14 -10.53 -2.82 -4.34
C LEU A 14 -11.17 -2.52 -5.70
N PRO A 15 -10.61 -1.59 -6.48
CA PRO A 15 -11.06 -1.35 -7.84
C PRO A 15 -10.71 -2.53 -8.75
N ASP A 16 -11.40 -2.62 -9.89
CA ASP A 16 -11.01 -3.54 -10.95
C ASP A 16 -9.58 -3.23 -11.42
N ALA A 17 -8.70 -4.22 -11.31
CA ALA A 17 -7.29 -4.09 -11.66
C ALA A 17 -6.73 -5.42 -12.15
N HIS A 18 -5.80 -5.37 -13.10
CA HIS A 18 -5.14 -6.59 -13.61
C HIS A 18 -4.21 -7.24 -12.60
N ALA A 19 -3.57 -6.43 -11.73
CA ALA A 19 -2.64 -6.93 -10.74
C ALA A 19 -2.62 -6.04 -9.49
N LEU A 20 -2.35 -6.65 -8.34
CA LEU A 20 -2.17 -5.97 -7.07
C LEU A 20 -0.76 -6.18 -6.55
N ILE A 21 -0.05 -5.09 -6.28
CA ILE A 21 1.27 -5.09 -5.67
C ILE A 21 1.09 -4.92 -4.16
N ALA A 22 1.62 -5.86 -3.37
CA ALA A 22 1.61 -5.73 -1.91
C ALA A 22 2.91 -6.21 -1.29
N ASP A 23 3.14 -5.71 -0.06
CA ASP A 23 4.26 -6.12 0.75
C ASP A 23 4.18 -7.59 1.15
N LYS A 24 5.35 -8.15 1.44
CA LYS A 24 5.53 -9.52 1.93
C LYS A 24 4.67 -9.86 3.17
N GLY A 25 4.30 -8.87 3.99
CA GLY A 25 3.41 -9.05 5.13
C GLY A 25 2.00 -9.52 4.75
N TYR A 26 1.58 -9.25 3.51
CA TYR A 26 0.29 -9.67 2.95
C TYR A 26 0.31 -11.07 2.34
N ASP A 27 1.43 -11.80 2.45
CA ASP A 27 1.59 -13.15 1.88
C ASP A 27 0.74 -14.20 2.64
N SER A 28 -0.56 -14.18 2.39
CA SER A 28 -1.53 -15.13 2.94
C SER A 28 -2.23 -15.86 1.81
N ALA A 29 -2.47 -17.17 2.01
CA ALA A 29 -3.07 -18.01 0.98
C ALA A 29 -4.51 -17.55 0.66
N TRP A 30 -5.29 -17.26 1.71
CA TRP A 30 -6.66 -16.76 1.56
C TRP A 30 -6.73 -15.43 0.79
N PHE A 31 -5.77 -14.52 1.01
CA PHE A 31 -5.78 -13.22 0.34
C PHE A 31 -5.42 -13.34 -1.14
N ARG A 32 -4.44 -14.19 -1.47
CA ARG A 32 -4.13 -14.51 -2.87
C ARG A 32 -5.33 -15.13 -3.58
N GLN A 33 -6.00 -16.10 -2.95
CA GLN A 33 -7.20 -16.71 -3.51
C GLN A 33 -8.30 -15.67 -3.73
N ALA A 34 -8.57 -14.82 -2.75
CA ALA A 34 -9.59 -13.78 -2.87
C ALA A 34 -9.29 -12.75 -3.97
N LEU A 35 -8.02 -12.48 -4.25
CA LEU A 35 -7.61 -11.64 -5.39
C LEU A 35 -7.83 -12.37 -6.71
N GLU A 36 -7.45 -13.64 -6.80
CA GLU A 36 -7.67 -14.49 -7.98
C GLU A 36 -9.17 -14.65 -8.28
N ASP A 37 -10.01 -14.82 -7.25
CA ASP A 37 -11.47 -14.91 -7.38
C ASP A 37 -12.09 -13.61 -7.92
N LYS A 38 -11.44 -12.45 -7.68
CA LYS A 38 -11.78 -11.15 -8.27
C LYS A 38 -11.12 -10.89 -9.64
N GLY A 39 -10.34 -11.84 -10.16
CA GLY A 39 -9.60 -11.69 -11.41
C GLY A 39 -8.35 -10.79 -11.31
N ILE A 40 -7.89 -10.49 -10.10
CA ILE A 40 -6.72 -9.65 -9.83
C ILE A 40 -5.49 -10.52 -9.58
N SER A 41 -4.43 -10.35 -10.37
CA SER A 41 -3.19 -11.12 -10.20
C SER A 41 -2.38 -10.66 -8.97
N PRO A 42 -2.08 -11.53 -7.98
CA PRO A 42 -1.36 -11.13 -6.78
C PRO A 42 0.16 -11.04 -7.01
N CYS A 43 0.68 -9.82 -7.15
CA CYS A 43 2.11 -9.54 -7.20
C CYS A 43 2.67 -9.29 -5.78
N ILE A 44 2.75 -10.37 -4.99
CA ILE A 44 3.17 -10.34 -3.59
C ILE A 44 4.39 -11.25 -3.42
N PRO A 45 5.51 -10.80 -2.84
CA PRO A 45 6.64 -11.66 -2.53
C PRO A 45 6.29 -12.68 -1.44
N SER A 46 6.80 -13.90 -1.58
CA SER A 46 6.55 -14.94 -0.57
C SER A 46 7.27 -14.68 0.75
N SER A 47 6.62 -15.04 1.86
CA SER A 47 7.15 -15.00 3.22
C SER A 47 8.41 -15.89 3.35
N ARG A 48 9.32 -15.57 4.27
CA ARG A 48 10.55 -16.37 4.48
C ARG A 48 10.25 -17.79 5.00
N SER A 49 9.11 -17.97 5.68
CA SER A 49 8.69 -19.23 6.29
C SER A 49 7.94 -20.16 5.34
N ARG A 50 7.59 -19.69 4.13
CA ARG A 50 6.81 -20.48 3.17
C ARG A 50 7.71 -21.49 2.45
N LYS A 51 7.35 -22.78 2.56
CA LYS A 51 8.11 -23.92 1.99
C LYS A 51 8.21 -23.89 0.46
N ARG A 52 7.16 -23.40 -0.22
CA ARG A 52 7.10 -23.27 -1.69
C ARG A 52 6.74 -21.83 -2.04
N PRO A 53 7.72 -21.02 -2.49
CA PRO A 53 7.45 -19.65 -2.90
C PRO A 53 6.53 -19.59 -4.12
N TYR A 54 5.60 -18.65 -4.12
CA TYR A 54 4.83 -18.27 -5.30
C TYR A 54 5.67 -17.42 -6.25
N PRO A 55 5.57 -17.65 -7.56
CA PRO A 55 6.14 -16.73 -8.55
C PRO A 55 5.45 -15.37 -8.44
N TYR A 56 6.21 -14.30 -8.67
CA TYR A 56 5.68 -12.95 -8.78
C TYR A 56 6.53 -12.16 -9.78
N ASP A 57 5.92 -11.17 -10.43
CA ASP A 57 6.62 -10.31 -11.37
C ASP A 57 7.51 -9.31 -10.60
N ARG A 58 8.84 -9.50 -10.72
CA ARG A 58 9.81 -8.62 -10.07
C ARG A 58 9.88 -7.24 -10.70
N ALA A 59 9.62 -7.10 -11.99
CA ALA A 59 9.61 -5.81 -12.67
C ALA A 59 8.40 -5.00 -12.18
N LEU A 60 7.22 -5.62 -12.16
CA LEU A 60 6.02 -4.99 -11.61
C LEU A 60 6.19 -4.65 -10.12
N TYR A 61 6.78 -5.54 -9.33
CA TYR A 61 7.00 -5.28 -7.90
C TYR A 61 7.92 -4.07 -7.62
N ARG A 62 8.87 -3.76 -8.52
CA ARG A 62 9.74 -2.58 -8.38
C ARG A 62 8.97 -1.27 -8.42
N GLU A 63 7.81 -1.24 -9.07
CA GLU A 63 6.98 -0.03 -9.18
C GLU A 63 6.43 0.46 -7.83
N ARG A 64 6.41 -0.42 -6.81
CA ARG A 64 6.11 -0.04 -5.41
C ARG A 64 6.99 1.11 -4.91
N HIS A 65 8.22 1.22 -5.41
CA HIS A 65 9.15 2.30 -5.04
C HIS A 65 8.56 3.70 -5.30
N ARG A 66 7.70 3.87 -6.32
CA ARG A 66 7.03 5.16 -6.57
C ARG A 66 6.11 5.55 -5.42
N ILE A 67 5.36 4.59 -4.89
CA ILE A 67 4.47 4.77 -3.74
C ILE A 67 5.29 5.01 -2.47
N GLU A 68 6.39 4.28 -2.27
CA GLU A 68 7.29 4.51 -1.14
C GLU A 68 7.88 5.93 -1.15
N ASN A 69 8.33 6.40 -2.33
CA ASN A 69 8.85 7.75 -2.48
C ASN A 69 7.79 8.82 -2.22
N LEU A 70 6.55 8.59 -2.66
CA LEU A 70 5.41 9.46 -2.34
C LEU A 70 5.24 9.59 -0.81
N PHE A 71 5.18 8.46 -0.10
CA PHE A 71 5.05 8.49 1.36
C PHE A 71 6.27 9.05 2.07
N ALA A 72 7.48 8.82 1.55
CA ALA A 72 8.71 9.41 2.09
C ALA A 72 8.62 10.95 2.05
N LYS A 73 8.29 11.52 0.89
CA LYS A 73 8.12 12.97 0.73
C LYS A 73 7.03 13.54 1.64
N LEU A 74 5.90 12.85 1.78
CA LEU A 74 4.85 13.27 2.71
C LEU A 74 5.33 13.25 4.17
N LYS A 75 6.21 12.31 4.52
CA LYS A 75 6.78 12.18 5.87
C LYS A 75 7.95 13.13 6.14
N ASP A 76 8.49 13.83 5.14
CA ASP A 76 9.43 14.93 5.37
C ASP A 76 8.77 16.04 6.22
N TRP A 77 7.45 16.17 6.12
CA TRP A 77 6.65 17.04 6.97
C TRP A 77 6.48 16.40 8.34
N ARG A 78 7.26 16.88 9.33
CA ARG A 78 7.26 16.35 10.71
C ARG A 78 5.88 16.13 11.28
N ARG A 79 4.93 17.07 11.05
CA ARG A 79 3.55 16.97 11.51
C ARG A 79 2.81 15.73 10.99
N VAL A 80 3.03 15.39 9.72
CA VAL A 80 2.45 14.21 9.07
C VAL A 80 3.14 12.94 9.58
N ALA A 81 4.47 12.93 9.67
CA ALA A 81 5.24 11.77 10.11
C ALA A 81 4.92 11.35 11.56
N THR A 82 4.86 12.30 12.49
CA THR A 82 4.61 12.02 13.91
C THR A 82 3.12 11.90 14.25
N ARG A 83 2.23 12.24 13.31
CA ARG A 83 0.77 12.31 13.54
C ARG A 83 0.43 13.15 14.77
N TYR A 84 0.92 14.40 14.82
CA TYR A 84 0.63 15.29 15.96
C TYR A 84 -0.86 15.62 16.12
N ASP A 85 -1.60 15.60 15.03
CA ASP A 85 -3.02 15.91 15.01
C ASP A 85 -3.85 14.80 15.64
N ARG A 86 -4.55 15.11 16.73
CA ARG A 86 -5.48 14.18 17.39
C ARG A 86 -6.77 13.97 16.60
N CYS A 87 -7.17 14.96 15.80
CA CYS A 87 -8.40 14.89 15.04
C CYS A 87 -8.14 14.45 13.59
N ALA A 88 -8.93 13.47 13.12
CA ALA A 88 -8.76 12.88 11.80
C ALA A 88 -8.89 13.91 10.67
N HIS A 89 -9.83 14.86 10.78
CA HIS A 89 -9.99 15.90 9.77
C HIS A 89 -8.77 16.82 9.69
N THR A 90 -8.19 17.21 10.83
CA THR A 90 -7.01 18.09 10.87
C THR A 90 -5.80 17.39 10.29
N PHE A 91 -5.62 16.10 10.63
CA PHE A 91 -4.56 15.27 10.08
C PHE A 91 -4.69 15.13 8.55
N PHE A 92 -5.91 14.89 8.07
CA PHE A 92 -6.20 14.80 6.64
C PHE A 92 -5.90 16.13 5.91
N SER A 93 -6.33 17.26 6.47
CA SER A 93 -5.99 18.59 5.93
C SER A 93 -4.48 18.82 5.85
N ALA A 94 -3.72 18.40 6.87
CA ALA A 94 -2.26 18.50 6.84
C ALA A 94 -1.62 17.65 5.72
N ILE A 95 -2.15 16.45 5.47
CA ILE A 95 -1.72 15.61 4.33
C ILE A 95 -2.02 16.31 3.01
N LEU A 96 -3.22 16.87 2.84
CA LEU A 96 -3.62 17.57 1.60
C LEU A 96 -2.71 18.77 1.33
N ILE A 97 -2.43 19.59 2.35
CA ILE A 97 -1.51 20.73 2.21
C ILE A 97 -0.12 20.26 1.77
N ALA A 98 0.43 19.24 2.44
CA ALA A 98 1.74 18.68 2.07
C ALA A 98 1.73 18.17 0.63
N ALA A 99 0.69 17.43 0.22
CA ALA A 99 0.56 16.93 -1.14
C ALA A 99 0.49 18.05 -2.18
N THR A 100 -0.29 19.11 -1.94
CA THR A 100 -0.37 20.27 -2.83
C THR A 100 0.99 20.95 -2.99
N VAL A 101 1.70 21.18 -1.89
CA VAL A 101 3.02 21.84 -1.94
C VAL A 101 4.06 20.99 -2.66
N ILE A 102 4.05 19.67 -2.45
CA ILE A 102 5.07 18.77 -3.01
C ILE A 102 4.82 18.45 -4.50
N PHE A 103 3.56 18.26 -4.89
CA PHE A 103 3.21 17.67 -6.20
C PHE A 103 2.50 18.62 -7.15
N TRP A 104 1.93 19.73 -6.68
CA TRP A 104 1.13 20.65 -7.51
C TRP A 104 1.80 22.00 -7.74
N LEU A 105 2.48 22.55 -6.74
CA LEU A 105 3.12 23.86 -6.90
C LEU A 105 4.38 23.75 -7.78
N PRO A 106 4.59 24.71 -8.70
CA PRO A 106 5.84 24.83 -9.42
C PRO A 106 6.98 25.12 -8.43
N LYS A 107 8.18 24.65 -8.74
CA LYS A 107 9.39 24.91 -7.96
C LYS A 107 9.98 26.27 -8.28
#